data_AF-A0A6G1PQ16-F1
#
_entry.id   AF-A0A6G1PQ16-F1
#
_cell.length_a   1.000
_cell.length_b   1.000
_cell.length_c   1.000
_cell.angle_alpha   90.00
_cell.angle_beta   90.00
_cell.angle_gamma   90.00
#
_symmetry.space_group_name_H-M   'P 1'
#
loop_
_entity.id
_entity.type
_entity.pdbx_description
1 polymer ?
#
loop_
_entity_poly.entity_id
_entity_poly.type
_entity_poly.pdbx_seq_one_letter_code
_entity_poly.pdbx_strand_id
1 'polypeptide(L)'
;MRSVVFVVVIVLWAVIEINGEYSFGDIISFQRNCPCIRPLTYKHFAIYVGNKEIKYKESDKDIFQRTGPVKPFSLRRLSDCIFSKLEDERQPSIFGGMNVEKKDNYLDGFANFTVGSEDQIIERITETHKNCSQYEPRSNNCEHLATYIRYGEKLSLQTGMFAERYCRNPNVCNEVKRRIEEIKLSEENQKKCNTCTVSSDTIG
;
A
#
# COMPACT_ATOMS: atom_id res chain seq x y z
N MET A 1 -15.63 36.14 45.78
CA MET A 1 -14.63 36.53 44.76
C MET A 1 -13.75 35.30 44.56
N ARG A 2 -13.95 34.51 43.49
CA ARG A 2 -13.16 34.55 42.23
C ARG A 2 -11.65 34.51 42.57
N SER A 3 -10.92 33.42 42.36
CA SER A 3 -10.62 32.92 41.02
C SER A 3 -10.30 31.41 41.01
N VAL A 4 -10.89 30.74 40.02
CA VAL A 4 -10.54 29.40 39.55
C VAL A 4 -9.35 29.55 38.60
N VAL A 5 -8.25 28.83 38.84
CA VAL A 5 -7.22 28.64 37.81
C VAL A 5 -7.43 27.25 37.24
N PHE A 6 -8.16 27.21 36.12
CA PHE A 6 -8.27 26.05 35.24
C PHE A 6 -6.89 25.76 34.66
N VAL A 7 -6.18 24.79 35.24
CA VAL A 7 -5.05 24.18 34.55
C VAL A 7 -5.64 23.15 33.57
N VAL A 8 -6.10 23.64 32.42
CA VAL A 8 -6.32 22.79 31.24
C VAL A 8 -4.93 22.44 30.73
N VAL A 9 -4.35 21.38 31.26
CA VAL A 9 -3.15 20.79 30.66
C VAL A 9 -3.59 20.22 29.32
N ILE A 10 -3.08 20.83 28.25
CA ILE A 10 -3.22 20.41 26.86
C ILE A 10 -2.51 19.05 26.70
N VAL A 11 -3.15 17.97 27.12
CA VAL A 11 -2.72 16.57 26.92
C VAL A 11 -3.78 15.81 26.10
N LEU A 12 -4.48 16.51 25.21
CA LEU A 12 -5.57 15.93 24.41
C LEU A 12 -5.40 16.04 22.89
N TRP A 13 -4.24 16.51 22.40
CA TRP A 13 -3.94 16.52 20.96
C TRP A 13 -2.84 15.56 20.53
N ALA A 14 -2.05 15.01 21.47
CA ALA A 14 -1.09 13.94 21.16
C ALA A 14 -1.68 12.53 21.31
N VAL A 15 -2.95 12.43 21.72
CA VAL A 15 -3.66 11.15 21.85
C VAL A 15 -4.54 11.02 20.61
N ILE A 16 -4.17 10.05 19.75
CA ILE A 16 -4.88 9.44 18.59
C ILE A 16 -4.07 9.58 17.28
N GLU A 17 -2.88 8.97 17.24
CA GLU A 17 -2.40 8.28 16.02
C GLU A 17 -2.04 6.82 16.32
N ILE A 18 -2.53 6.27 17.45
CA ILE A 18 -2.24 4.90 17.91
C ILE A 18 -3.36 3.92 17.50
N ASN A 19 -4.35 4.35 16.72
CA ASN A 19 -5.46 3.50 16.23
C ASN A 19 -5.44 3.24 14.71
N GLY A 20 -4.39 3.69 14.01
CA GLY A 20 -4.25 3.43 12.58
C GLY A 20 -3.44 2.16 12.33
N GLU A 21 -4.01 1.19 11.61
CA GLU A 21 -3.27 0.03 11.05
C GLU A 21 -2.12 0.46 10.10
N TYR A 22 -2.18 1.71 9.61
CA TYR A 22 -1.26 2.29 8.62
C TYR A 22 -0.67 3.62 9.08
N SER A 23 0.57 3.87 8.67
CA SER A 23 1.26 5.16 8.82
C SER A 23 1.38 5.88 7.48
N PHE A 24 1.55 7.20 7.50
CA PHE A 24 1.74 7.99 6.28
C PHE A 24 2.84 7.40 5.38
N GLY A 25 2.54 7.24 4.09
CA GLY A 25 3.45 6.68 3.10
C GLY A 25 3.44 5.15 3.00
N ASP A 26 2.72 4.43 3.87
CA ASP A 26 2.57 2.98 3.78
C ASP A 26 1.89 2.58 2.46
N ILE A 27 2.42 1.54 1.83
CA ILE A 27 1.78 0.86 0.70
C ILE A 27 0.74 -0.10 1.25
N ILE A 28 -0.49 0.03 0.76
CA ILE A 28 -1.59 -0.90 1.03
C ILE A 28 -1.86 -1.68 -0.26
N SER A 29 -2.00 -3.00 -0.14
CA SER A 29 -2.39 -3.88 -1.24
C SER A 29 -3.78 -4.47 -1.00
N PHE A 30 -4.54 -4.65 -2.09
CA PHE A 30 -5.84 -5.29 -2.10
C PHE A 30 -5.82 -6.43 -3.12
N GLN A 31 -5.90 -7.68 -2.69
CA GLN A 31 -5.98 -8.82 -3.61
C GLN A 31 -7.36 -8.84 -4.28
N ARG A 32 -7.39 -8.93 -5.62
CA ARG A 32 -8.60 -8.87 -6.45
C ARG A 32 -8.59 -9.98 -7.51
N ASN A 33 -9.77 -10.32 -8.01
CA ASN A 33 -9.97 -11.13 -9.21
C ASN A 33 -10.22 -10.20 -10.42
N CYS A 34 -9.68 -10.49 -11.61
CA CYS A 34 -10.14 -9.79 -12.81
C CYS A 34 -11.56 -10.26 -13.16
N PRO A 35 -12.54 -9.35 -13.28
CA PRO A 35 -13.86 -9.70 -13.81
C PRO A 35 -13.78 -10.16 -15.27
N CYS A 36 -12.77 -9.67 -16.00
CA CYS A 36 -12.57 -9.82 -17.43
C CYS A 36 -12.05 -11.20 -17.86
N ILE A 37 -11.15 -11.77 -17.06
CA ILE A 37 -10.36 -12.95 -17.39
C ILE A 37 -10.29 -13.79 -16.12
N ARG A 38 -11.03 -14.89 -16.07
CA ARG A 38 -10.88 -15.89 -15.01
C ARG A 38 -9.83 -16.92 -15.47
N PRO A 39 -8.87 -17.35 -14.63
CA PRO A 39 -8.72 -17.09 -13.19
C PRO A 39 -7.65 -16.02 -12.86
N LEU A 40 -7.57 -14.91 -13.59
CA LEU A 40 -6.54 -13.89 -13.36
C LEU A 40 -6.75 -13.20 -11.99
N THR A 41 -5.80 -13.39 -11.06
CA THR A 41 -5.71 -12.66 -9.79
C THR A 41 -4.60 -11.61 -9.85
N TYR A 42 -4.80 -10.50 -9.14
CA TYR A 42 -3.85 -9.40 -9.05
C TYR A 42 -3.99 -8.67 -7.71
N LYS A 43 -3.02 -7.82 -7.38
CA LYS A 43 -3.12 -6.85 -6.29
C LYS A 43 -3.32 -5.45 -6.87
N HIS A 44 -4.32 -4.74 -6.35
CA HIS A 44 -4.41 -3.29 -6.47
C HIS A 44 -3.59 -2.63 -5.36
N PHE A 45 -3.02 -1.46 -5.60
CA PHE A 45 -2.11 -0.79 -4.67
C PHE A 45 -2.48 0.68 -4.46
N ALA A 46 -2.34 1.14 -3.22
CA ALA A 46 -2.55 2.51 -2.79
C ALA A 46 -1.47 2.94 -1.79
N ILE A 47 -1.30 4.25 -1.62
CA ILE A 47 -0.48 4.86 -0.56
C ILE A 47 -1.39 5.44 0.50
N TYR A 48 -1.18 5.08 1.76
CA TYR A 48 -1.88 5.68 2.88
C TYR A 48 -1.37 7.11 3.11
N VAL A 49 -2.27 8.08 3.07
CA VAL A 49 -1.97 9.50 3.32
C VAL A 49 -2.66 10.04 4.57
N GLY A 50 -3.63 9.28 5.12
CA GLY A 50 -4.33 9.63 6.36
C GLY A 50 -4.87 11.07 6.36
N ASN A 51 -4.64 11.77 7.46
CA ASN A 51 -5.05 13.17 7.64
C ASN A 51 -4.03 14.18 7.12
N LYS A 52 -2.95 13.74 6.45
CA LYS A 52 -1.90 14.65 5.99
C LYS A 52 -2.47 15.70 5.04
N GLU A 53 -2.12 16.95 5.27
CA GLU A 53 -2.45 18.04 4.36
C GLU A 53 -1.58 17.94 3.10
N ILE A 54 -2.20 17.65 1.97
CA ILE A 54 -1.56 17.56 0.66
C ILE A 54 -2.37 18.39 -0.31
N LYS A 55 -1.69 19.07 -1.22
CA LYS A 55 -2.33 19.86 -2.26
C LYS A 55 -3.39 19.04 -3.01
N TYR A 56 -4.59 19.60 -3.16
CA TYR A 56 -5.75 18.98 -3.84
C TYR A 56 -6.42 17.80 -3.12
N LYS A 57 -5.94 17.38 -1.95
CA LYS A 57 -6.58 16.32 -1.16
C LYS A 57 -7.74 16.89 -0.35
N GLU A 58 -8.92 16.28 -0.48
CA GLU A 58 -10.06 16.57 0.37
C GLU A 58 -9.88 15.91 1.76
N SER A 59 -10.48 16.49 2.80
CA SER A 59 -10.28 16.06 4.19
C SER A 59 -10.75 14.64 4.49
N ASP A 60 -11.69 14.12 3.69
CA ASP A 60 -12.27 12.79 3.87
C ASP A 60 -11.56 11.69 3.05
N LYS A 61 -10.49 12.03 2.33
CA LYS A 61 -9.69 11.08 1.54
C LYS A 61 -8.43 10.72 2.31
N ASP A 62 -8.13 9.43 2.45
CA ASP A 62 -7.05 8.90 3.29
C ASP A 62 -6.06 8.00 2.52
N ILE A 63 -6.32 7.76 1.23
CA ILE A 63 -5.40 7.06 0.33
C ILE A 63 -5.16 7.84 -0.97
N PHE A 64 -3.99 7.64 -1.56
CA PHE A 64 -3.65 8.06 -2.91
C PHE A 64 -3.38 6.85 -3.79
N GLN A 65 -4.02 6.77 -4.96
CA GLN A 65 -4.00 5.57 -5.77
C GLN A 65 -4.20 5.86 -7.25
N ARG A 66 -3.85 4.87 -8.07
CA ARG A 66 -4.21 4.85 -9.49
C ARG A 66 -5.43 3.96 -9.72
N THR A 67 -6.56 4.53 -10.10
CA THR A 67 -7.75 3.71 -10.37
C THR A 67 -7.68 3.01 -11.72
N GLY A 68 -8.50 1.96 -11.88
CA GLY A 68 -8.88 1.47 -13.21
C GLY A 68 -9.84 2.44 -13.95
N PRO A 69 -10.48 1.98 -15.05
CA PRO A 69 -11.37 2.79 -15.86
C PRO A 69 -12.46 3.50 -15.06
N VAL A 70 -12.43 4.83 -15.07
CA VAL A 70 -13.45 5.67 -14.44
C VAL A 70 -14.71 5.61 -15.30
N LYS A 71 -15.87 5.32 -14.71
CA LYS A 71 -17.18 5.44 -15.39
C LYS A 71 -17.64 6.92 -15.37
N PRO A 72 -18.37 7.41 -16.39
CA PRO A 72 -18.69 6.73 -17.66
C PRO A 72 -17.40 6.54 -18.46
N PHE A 73 -17.33 5.48 -19.27
CA PHE A 73 -16.19 5.15 -20.14
C PHE A 73 -15.81 6.36 -21.00
N SER A 74 -14.99 7.23 -20.44
CA SER A 74 -14.32 8.29 -21.18
C SER A 74 -13.16 7.61 -21.86
N LEU A 75 -13.25 7.48 -23.19
CA LEU A 75 -12.15 7.01 -24.04
C LEU A 75 -10.84 7.78 -23.79
N ARG A 76 -10.90 8.94 -23.12
CA ARG A 76 -9.75 9.79 -22.80
C ARG A 76 -9.15 9.58 -21.40
N ARG A 77 -9.82 8.93 -20.44
CA ARG A 77 -9.26 8.68 -19.08
C ARG A 77 -9.72 7.34 -18.49
N LEU A 78 -9.05 6.26 -18.90
CA LEU A 78 -9.24 4.90 -18.38
C LEU A 78 -8.54 4.64 -17.02
N SER A 79 -7.88 5.63 -16.44
CA SER A 79 -7.27 5.59 -15.11
C SER A 79 -6.82 7.00 -14.77
N ASP A 80 -6.83 7.38 -13.51
CA ASP A 80 -6.07 8.56 -13.08
C ASP A 80 -5.49 8.33 -11.69
N CYS A 81 -4.56 9.19 -11.29
CA CYS A 81 -4.00 9.20 -9.94
C CYS A 81 -4.72 10.22 -9.09
N ILE A 82 -5.41 9.71 -8.08
CA ILE A 82 -6.40 10.47 -7.31
C ILE A 82 -6.30 10.14 -5.82
N PHE A 83 -6.83 11.05 -5.02
CA PHE A 83 -7.18 10.77 -3.64
C PHE A 83 -8.51 10.01 -3.57
N SER A 84 -8.62 9.05 -2.66
CA SER A 84 -9.80 8.20 -2.46
C SER A 84 -9.95 7.83 -0.98
N LYS A 85 -11.03 7.13 -0.64
CA LYS A 85 -11.22 6.56 0.70
C LYS A 85 -10.75 5.11 0.72
N LEU A 86 -10.01 4.72 1.75
CA LEU A 86 -9.65 3.34 2.04
C LEU A 86 -10.89 2.47 2.15
N GLU A 87 -11.95 3.00 2.77
CA GLU A 87 -13.24 2.32 2.91
C GLU A 87 -13.90 2.01 1.55
N ASP A 88 -13.73 2.86 0.54
CA ASP A 88 -14.26 2.60 -0.80
C ASP A 88 -13.54 1.40 -1.45
N GLU A 89 -12.25 1.20 -1.16
CA GLU A 89 -11.48 0.05 -1.64
C GLU A 89 -11.80 -1.23 -0.86
N ARG A 90 -12.23 -1.15 0.39
CA ARG A 90 -12.68 -2.31 1.18
C ARG A 90 -13.95 -2.94 0.64
N GLN A 91 -14.73 -2.19 -0.15
CA GLN A 91 -15.93 -2.73 -0.74
C GLN A 91 -15.62 -3.89 -1.70
N PRO A 92 -16.36 -5.00 -1.61
CA PRO A 92 -16.20 -6.11 -2.53
C PRO A 92 -16.57 -5.69 -3.94
N SER A 93 -15.87 -6.27 -4.93
CA SER A 93 -16.24 -6.14 -6.34
C SER A 93 -17.70 -6.56 -6.54
N ILE A 94 -18.44 -5.82 -7.40
CA ILE A 94 -19.83 -6.14 -7.80
C ILE A 94 -19.97 -7.58 -8.30
N PHE A 95 -18.88 -8.16 -8.83
CA PHE A 95 -18.86 -9.53 -9.35
C PHE A 95 -18.54 -10.59 -8.29
N GLY A 96 -18.49 -10.21 -7.02
CA GLY A 96 -17.93 -11.02 -5.95
C GLY A 96 -16.42 -11.23 -6.12
N GLY A 97 -15.73 -11.57 -5.04
CA GLY A 97 -14.32 -11.91 -5.11
C GLY A 97 -13.56 -11.65 -3.82
N MET A 98 -12.30 -12.08 -3.85
CA MET A 98 -11.33 -11.80 -2.81
C MET A 98 -11.12 -10.29 -2.70
N ASN A 99 -11.07 -9.79 -1.47
CA ASN A 99 -10.58 -8.46 -1.14
C ASN A 99 -9.75 -8.55 0.14
N VAL A 100 -8.54 -9.12 0.01
CA VAL A 100 -7.62 -9.24 1.15
C VAL A 100 -6.75 -8.00 1.16
N GLU A 101 -6.99 -7.14 2.15
CA GLU A 101 -6.21 -5.95 2.45
C GLU A 101 -4.96 -6.32 3.25
N LYS A 102 -3.84 -5.68 2.94
CA LYS A 102 -2.59 -5.84 3.69
C LYS A 102 -1.66 -4.64 3.51
N LYS A 103 -0.99 -4.21 4.58
CA LYS A 103 0.25 -3.43 4.49
C LYS A 103 1.31 -4.20 3.70
N ASP A 104 1.84 -3.62 2.63
CA ASP A 104 2.71 -4.30 1.66
C ASP A 104 3.96 -3.48 1.32
N ASN A 105 4.66 -2.99 2.36
CA ASN A 105 5.95 -2.32 2.25
C ASN A 105 7.11 -3.32 2.02
N TYR A 106 6.96 -4.23 1.06
CA TYR A 106 7.84 -5.40 0.91
C TYR A 106 9.28 -5.07 0.46
N LEU A 107 9.58 -3.82 0.10
CA LEU A 107 10.93 -3.36 -0.26
C LEU A 107 11.63 -2.63 0.89
N ASP A 108 10.97 -2.42 2.04
CA ASP A 108 11.60 -1.83 3.22
C ASP A 108 12.77 -2.71 3.71
N GLY A 109 13.89 -2.09 4.07
CA GLY A 109 15.08 -2.79 4.58
C GLY A 109 16.02 -3.35 3.50
N PHE A 110 15.69 -3.19 2.21
CA PHE A 110 16.59 -3.54 1.12
C PHE A 110 17.54 -2.38 0.84
N ALA A 111 18.85 -2.65 0.76
CA ALA A 111 19.89 -1.62 0.62
C ALA A 111 19.69 -0.64 -0.56
N ASN A 112 19.01 -1.08 -1.62
CA ASN A 112 18.76 -0.27 -2.82
C ASN A 112 17.41 0.47 -2.81
N PHE A 113 16.61 0.31 -1.75
CA PHE A 113 15.29 0.94 -1.63
C PHE A 113 15.23 1.73 -0.34
N THR A 114 15.30 3.06 -0.48
CA THR A 114 15.16 3.98 0.64
C THR A 114 13.74 4.54 0.63
N VAL A 115 13.08 4.49 1.78
CA VAL A 115 11.78 5.16 1.95
C VAL A 115 12.02 6.67 1.81
N GLY A 116 11.25 7.32 0.95
CA GLY A 116 11.30 8.75 0.78
C GLY A 116 10.96 9.46 2.08
N SER A 117 11.59 10.61 2.32
CA SER A 117 11.12 11.54 3.34
C SER A 117 9.67 11.95 3.08
N GLU A 118 9.03 12.49 4.11
CA GLU A 118 7.66 12.99 4.00
C GLU A 118 7.50 13.98 2.84
N ASP A 119 8.42 14.94 2.71
CA ASP A 119 8.44 15.93 1.63
C ASP A 119 8.57 15.28 0.26
N GLN A 120 9.44 14.28 0.11
CA GLN A 120 9.61 13.56 -1.16
C GLN A 120 8.36 12.76 -1.54
N ILE A 121 7.69 12.16 -0.57
CA ILE A 121 6.43 11.44 -0.80
C ILE A 121 5.35 12.43 -1.26
N ILE A 122 5.23 13.58 -0.58
CA ILE A 122 4.29 14.65 -0.95
C ILE A 122 4.58 15.22 -2.34
N GLU A 123 5.85 15.44 -2.66
CA GLU A 123 6.31 15.92 -3.97
C GLU A 123 5.87 14.96 -5.08
N ARG A 124 6.16 13.66 -4.93
CA ARG A 124 5.80 12.63 -5.92
C ARG A 124 4.30 12.45 -6.06
N ILE A 125 3.54 12.54 -4.96
CA ILE A 125 2.06 12.54 -5.01
C ILE A 125 1.58 13.75 -5.81
N THR A 126 2.12 14.94 -5.55
CA THR A 126 1.72 16.18 -6.21
C THR A 126 2.08 16.17 -7.70
N GLU A 127 3.26 15.63 -8.06
CA GLU A 127 3.71 15.44 -9.45
C GLU A 127 2.78 14.53 -10.24
N THR A 128 2.30 13.45 -9.60
CA THR A 128 1.53 12.39 -10.26
C THR A 128 0.03 12.61 -10.22
N HIS A 129 -0.50 13.43 -9.30
CA HIS A 129 -1.92 13.71 -9.18
C HIS A 129 -2.51 14.26 -10.48
N LYS A 130 -3.51 13.55 -11.03
CA LYS A 130 -4.14 13.84 -12.33
C LYS A 130 -3.17 13.84 -13.53
N ASN A 131 -1.98 13.24 -13.39
CA ASN A 131 -0.88 13.30 -14.35
C ASN A 131 -0.16 11.94 -14.54
N CYS A 132 -0.86 10.82 -14.35
CA CYS A 132 -0.25 9.49 -14.34
C CYS A 132 -0.01 8.83 -15.70
N SER A 133 -0.17 9.57 -16.80
CA SER A 133 -0.12 9.05 -18.17
C SER A 133 -1.11 7.89 -18.41
N GLN A 134 -1.07 7.23 -19.55
CA GLN A 134 -1.96 6.11 -19.87
C GLN A 134 -1.67 4.87 -19.01
N TYR A 135 -2.72 4.16 -18.57
CA TYR A 135 -2.57 2.90 -17.83
C TYR A 135 -1.98 1.81 -18.70
N GLU A 136 -0.93 1.16 -18.23
CA GLU A 136 -0.34 -0.01 -18.87
C GLU A 136 -0.11 -1.11 -17.83
N PRO A 137 -0.77 -2.28 -17.93
CA PRO A 137 -0.69 -3.34 -16.92
C PRO A 137 0.75 -3.80 -16.59
N ARG A 138 1.67 -3.71 -17.55
CA ARG A 138 3.06 -4.19 -17.41
C ARG A 138 4.09 -3.11 -17.11
N SER A 139 3.73 -1.84 -17.27
CA SER A 139 4.73 -0.75 -17.37
C SER A 139 4.31 0.54 -16.69
N ASN A 140 3.03 0.72 -16.40
CA ASN A 140 2.47 1.91 -15.77
C ASN A 140 1.14 1.58 -15.08
N ASN A 141 1.21 0.79 -14.01
CA ASN A 141 0.06 0.31 -13.23
C ASN A 141 0.05 0.91 -11.80
N CYS A 142 -0.87 0.46 -10.94
CA CYS A 142 -0.98 0.95 -9.56
C CYS A 142 0.23 0.62 -8.67
N GLU A 143 0.88 -0.52 -8.86
CA GLU A 143 2.07 -0.91 -8.09
C GLU A 143 3.29 -0.05 -8.46
N HIS A 144 3.45 0.26 -9.75
CA HIS A 144 4.50 1.19 -10.21
C HIS A 144 4.32 2.59 -9.61
N LEU A 145 3.08 3.05 -9.45
CA LEU A 145 2.80 4.32 -8.77
C LEU A 145 3.20 4.23 -7.29
N ALA A 146 2.72 3.19 -6.58
CA ALA A 146 2.94 3.06 -5.15
C ALA A 146 4.42 2.95 -4.81
N THR A 147 5.16 2.12 -5.55
CA THR A 147 6.61 1.97 -5.40
C THR A 147 7.37 3.26 -5.73
N TYR A 148 6.94 3.99 -6.77
CA TYR A 148 7.54 5.28 -7.11
C TYR A 148 7.33 6.31 -5.99
N ILE A 149 6.12 6.43 -5.45
CA ILE A 149 5.84 7.38 -4.37
C ILE A 149 6.68 7.06 -3.15
N ARG A 150 6.66 5.79 -2.68
CA ARG A 150 7.37 5.39 -1.47
C ARG A 150 8.88 5.39 -1.63
N TYR A 151 9.42 4.88 -2.75
CA TYR A 151 10.85 4.58 -2.90
C TYR A 151 11.56 5.40 -3.99
N GLY A 152 10.83 6.12 -4.83
CA GLY A 152 11.38 6.82 -6.00
C GLY A 152 11.58 5.92 -7.23
N GLU A 153 11.23 4.63 -7.12
CA GLU A 153 11.49 3.61 -8.14
C GLU A 153 10.18 2.98 -8.64
N LYS A 154 9.99 2.91 -9.97
CA LYS A 154 8.78 2.32 -10.58
C LYS A 154 8.94 0.81 -10.74
N LEU A 155 8.34 0.03 -9.84
CA LEU A 155 8.39 -1.44 -9.85
C LEU A 155 7.00 -2.07 -9.73
N SER A 156 6.82 -3.25 -10.33
CA SER A 156 5.63 -4.06 -10.14
C SER A 156 5.98 -5.54 -10.17
N LEU A 157 5.76 -6.23 -9.04
CA LEU A 157 6.07 -7.64 -8.86
C LEU A 157 4.82 -8.50 -8.78
N GLN A 158 3.70 -7.96 -8.27
CA GLN A 158 2.44 -8.69 -8.08
C GLN A 158 2.63 -10.02 -7.31
N THR A 159 3.56 -10.08 -6.36
CA THR A 159 4.02 -11.30 -5.69
C THR A 159 2.88 -12.17 -5.16
N GLY A 160 2.90 -13.46 -5.52
CA GLY A 160 1.91 -14.46 -5.12
C GLY A 160 0.63 -14.47 -5.96
N MET A 161 0.49 -13.58 -6.94
CA MET A 161 -0.69 -13.48 -7.81
C MET A 161 -0.41 -14.04 -9.21
N PHE A 162 -1.45 -14.33 -9.98
CA PHE A 162 -1.27 -14.74 -11.39
C PHE A 162 -0.57 -13.64 -12.20
N ALA A 163 -0.85 -12.37 -11.90
CA ALA A 163 -0.24 -11.22 -12.55
C ALA A 163 1.29 -11.12 -12.38
N GLU A 164 1.90 -11.85 -11.44
CA GLU A 164 3.35 -11.92 -11.22
C GLU A 164 4.14 -12.32 -12.48
N ARG A 165 3.50 -13.06 -13.40
CA ARG A 165 4.10 -13.49 -14.68
C ARG A 165 4.40 -12.34 -15.65
N TYR A 166 3.92 -11.13 -15.36
CA TYR A 166 4.03 -9.98 -16.27
C TYR A 166 5.05 -8.93 -15.80
N CYS A 167 5.95 -9.30 -14.89
CA CYS A 167 7.00 -8.42 -14.37
C CYS A 167 7.94 -7.89 -15.47
N ARG A 168 8.16 -6.57 -15.52
CA ARG A 168 8.87 -5.91 -16.63
C ARG A 168 10.39 -6.11 -16.65
N ASN A 169 11.03 -6.18 -15.48
CA ASN A 169 12.48 -6.30 -15.35
C ASN A 169 12.86 -7.61 -14.65
N PRO A 170 13.08 -8.72 -15.39
CA PRO A 170 13.30 -10.04 -14.80
C PRO A 170 14.42 -10.08 -13.76
N ASN A 171 15.51 -9.33 -13.93
CA ASN A 171 16.64 -9.36 -12.99
C ASN A 171 16.26 -8.75 -11.63
N VAL A 172 15.66 -7.56 -11.63
CA VAL A 172 15.18 -6.92 -10.40
C VAL A 172 14.06 -7.74 -9.77
N CYS A 173 13.13 -8.26 -10.60
CA CYS A 173 12.05 -9.10 -10.13
C CYS A 173 12.57 -10.37 -9.45
N ASN A 174 13.55 -11.05 -10.05
CA ASN A 174 14.13 -12.28 -9.52
C ASN A 174 14.89 -12.03 -8.21
N GLU A 175 15.66 -10.94 -8.11
CA GLU A 175 16.39 -10.62 -6.89
C GLU A 175 15.44 -10.27 -5.73
N VAL A 176 14.40 -9.46 -5.99
CA VAL A 176 13.41 -9.15 -4.94
C VAL A 176 12.65 -10.41 -4.55
N LYS A 177 12.26 -11.26 -5.50
CA LYS A 177 11.57 -12.52 -5.21
C LYS A 177 12.42 -13.45 -4.35
N ARG A 178 13.70 -13.64 -4.68
CA ARG A 178 14.63 -14.47 -3.91
C ARG A 178 14.69 -14.02 -2.45
N ARG A 179 14.79 -12.71 -2.20
CA ARG A 179 14.85 -12.17 -0.84
C ARG A 179 13.52 -12.25 -0.10
N ILE A 180 12.38 -12.09 -0.80
CA ILE A 180 11.06 -12.35 -0.19
C ILE A 180 10.94 -13.83 0.23
N GLU A 181 11.45 -14.77 -0.57
CA GLU A 181 11.50 -16.19 -0.21
C GLU A 181 12.41 -16.44 1.00
N GLU A 182 13.57 -15.79 1.06
CA GLU A 182 14.48 -15.85 2.23
C GLU A 182 13.82 -15.32 3.50
N ILE A 183 13.10 -14.21 3.43
CA ILE A 183 12.35 -13.64 4.56
C ILE A 183 11.26 -14.62 5.01
N LYS A 184 10.47 -15.16 4.08
CA LYS A 184 9.42 -16.15 4.40
C LYS A 184 10.01 -17.40 5.06
N LEU A 185 11.12 -17.91 4.52
CA LEU A 185 11.82 -19.06 5.09
C LEU A 185 12.33 -18.75 6.50
N SER A 186 12.88 -17.55 6.71
CA SER A 186 13.29 -17.07 8.04
C SER A 186 12.11 -16.97 9.01
N GLU A 187 10.98 -16.41 8.59
CA GLU A 187 9.76 -16.31 9.41
C GLU A 187 9.19 -17.69 9.75
N GLU A 188 9.17 -18.63 8.80
CA GLU A 188 8.75 -20.01 9.03
C GLU A 188 9.68 -20.74 10.01
N ASN A 189 11.00 -20.58 9.83
CA ASN A 189 11.98 -21.14 10.74
C ASN A 189 11.86 -20.54 12.14
N GLN A 190 11.64 -19.23 12.25
CA GLN A 190 11.41 -18.57 13.54
C GLN A 190 10.12 -19.05 14.20
N LYS A 191 9.02 -19.21 13.46
CA LYS A 191 7.78 -19.82 13.97
C LYS A 191 8.01 -21.24 14.49
N LYS A 192 8.76 -22.06 13.76
CA LYS A 192 9.14 -23.42 14.19
C LYS A 192 9.98 -23.38 15.47
N CYS A 193 10.99 -22.51 15.55
CA CYS A 193 11.79 -22.33 16.76
C CYS A 193 10.91 -21.92 17.97
N ASN A 194 9.98 -20.99 17.78
CA ASN A 194 9.07 -20.54 18.84
C ASN A 194 8.10 -21.64 19.29
N THR A 195 7.70 -22.56 18.41
CA THR A 195 6.93 -23.75 18.82
C THR A 195 7.76 -24.76 19.60
N CYS A 196 9.07 -24.89 19.32
CA CYS A 196 9.96 -25.78 20.06
C CYS A 196 10.17 -25.33 21.52
N THR A 197 10.22 -24.02 21.78
CA THR A 197 10.38 -23.45 23.13
C THR A 197 9.13 -23.59 24.00
N VAL A 198 7.92 -23.64 23.42
CA VAL A 198 6.68 -23.80 24.20
C VAL A 198 6.48 -25.26 24.63
N SER A 199 6.99 -26.23 23.84
CA SER A 199 6.90 -27.66 24.15
C SER A 199 7.88 -28.16 25.21
N SER A 200 8.91 -27.39 25.57
CA SER A 200 9.88 -27.78 26.60
C SER A 200 9.47 -27.40 28.04
N ASP A 201 8.46 -26.54 28.20
CA ASP A 201 8.05 -26.01 29.51
C ASP A 201 6.86 -26.75 30.14
N THR A 202 6.37 -27.85 29.54
CA THR A 202 5.26 -28.66 30.07
C THR A 202 5.70 -29.98 30.71
N ILE A 203 6.97 -30.10 31.10
CA ILE A 203 7.46 -31.21 31.92
C ILE A 203 8.08 -30.62 33.20
N GLY A 204 7.21 -30.29 34.15
CA GLY A 204 7.54 -29.92 35.52
C GLY A 204 6.49 -30.47 36.46
#